data_AF-A0A8J4WDQ9-F1
#
_entry.id   AF-A0A8J4WDQ9-F1
#
_cell.length_a   1.000
_cell.length_b   1.000
_cell.length_c   1.000
_cell.angle_alpha   90.00
_cell.angle_beta   90.00
_cell.angle_gamma   90.00
#
_symmetry.space_group_name_H-M   'P 1'
#
loop_
_entity.id
_entity.type
_entity.pdbx_description
1 polymer ?
#
loop_
_entity_poly.entity_id
_entity_poly.type
_entity_poly.pdbx_seq_one_letter_code
_entity_poly.pdbx_strand_id
1 'polypeptide(L)'
;MSGSHSSSDDSNDSRKRPPEEVLYPDSSPKRPNCDESVHLKVLIPSIAAGAVIGKAGEAIGKIQKDTNTKVKISKQDEFYPGQ
;
A
#
# COMPACT_ATOMS: atom_id res chain seq x y z
N MET A 1 -17.90 60.37 -25.19
CA MET A 1 -16.52 59.92 -25.42
C MET A 1 -16.49 58.41 -25.24
N SER A 2 -16.32 57.69 -26.34
CA SER A 2 -16.30 56.23 -26.43
C SER A 2 -15.05 55.67 -25.75
N GLY A 3 -15.22 54.74 -24.81
CA GLY A 3 -14.16 53.90 -24.27
C GLY A 3 -14.43 52.44 -24.62
N SER A 4 -13.65 51.89 -25.55
CA SER A 4 -13.58 50.46 -25.85
C SER A 4 -12.36 49.90 -25.13
N HIS A 5 -12.50 48.85 -24.30
CA HIS A 5 -11.42 47.90 -23.98
C HIS A 5 -12.02 46.54 -23.60
N SER A 6 -11.26 45.50 -23.92
CA SER A 6 -11.60 44.10 -24.21
C SER A 6 -11.47 43.10 -23.04
N SER A 7 -11.92 41.87 -23.32
CA SER A 7 -11.56 40.56 -22.71
C SER A 7 -12.06 40.30 -21.27
N SER A 8 -12.56 39.12 -20.89
CA SER A 8 -12.19 37.76 -21.32
C SER A 8 -13.30 36.77 -20.94
N ASP A 9 -13.31 35.63 -21.63
CA ASP A 9 -14.21 34.49 -21.44
C ASP A 9 -14.27 33.97 -19.99
N ASP A 10 -15.48 33.93 -19.41
CA ASP A 10 -15.76 33.27 -18.12
C ASP A 10 -16.10 31.79 -18.38
N SER A 11 -15.08 30.99 -18.64
CA SER A 11 -15.18 29.53 -18.70
C SER A 11 -14.58 28.92 -17.45
N ASN A 12 -15.33 28.99 -16.34
CA ASN A 12 -15.01 28.25 -15.14
C ASN A 12 -16.07 27.18 -14.84
N ASP A 13 -15.97 26.04 -15.53
CA ASP A 13 -16.41 24.75 -14.97
C ASP A 13 -15.35 23.68 -15.27
N SER A 14 -14.16 23.90 -14.72
CA SER A 14 -13.08 22.91 -14.72
C SER A 14 -13.16 22.03 -13.46
N ARG A 15 -14.11 21.09 -13.35
CA ARG A 15 -13.98 19.89 -12.47
C ARG A 15 -14.66 18.60 -12.94
N LYS A 16 -15.16 18.49 -14.17
CA LYS A 16 -15.50 17.16 -14.73
C LYS A 16 -14.31 16.59 -15.49
N ARG A 17 -13.50 15.79 -14.78
CA ARG A 17 -12.46 14.94 -15.36
C ARG A 17 -13.08 14.05 -16.44
N PRO A 18 -12.64 14.13 -17.71
CA PRO A 18 -13.11 13.22 -18.76
C PRO A 18 -12.65 11.79 -18.42
N PRO A 19 -13.45 10.75 -18.68
CA PRO A 19 -12.96 9.38 -18.61
C PRO A 19 -12.15 9.11 -19.87
N GLU A 20 -10.82 9.24 -19.77
CA GLU A 20 -9.93 8.63 -20.75
C GLU A 20 -9.79 7.16 -20.36
N GLU A 21 -10.32 6.26 -21.21
CA GLU A 21 -9.97 4.84 -21.22
C GLU A 21 -8.49 4.72 -21.55
N VAL A 22 -7.63 4.88 -20.55
CA VAL A 22 -6.23 4.55 -20.67
C VAL A 22 -6.14 3.04 -20.46
N LEU A 23 -5.90 2.30 -21.53
CA LEU A 23 -5.37 0.94 -21.49
C LEU A 23 -4.05 0.97 -20.71
N TYR A 24 -4.11 0.77 -19.39
CA TYR A 24 -2.92 0.55 -18.60
C TYR A 24 -2.45 -0.87 -18.90
N PRO A 25 -1.27 -1.09 -19.50
CA PRO A 25 -0.56 -2.33 -19.19
C PRO A 25 -0.38 -2.30 -17.67
N ASP A 26 -0.91 -3.30 -16.97
CA ASP A 26 -0.60 -3.55 -15.56
C ASP A 26 0.90 -3.88 -15.47
N SER A 27 1.72 -2.83 -15.54
CA SER A 27 3.11 -2.79 -15.10
C SER A 27 3.13 -2.31 -13.67
N SER A 28 2.33 -2.95 -12.81
CA SER A 28 2.86 -3.20 -11.47
C SER A 28 4.26 -3.79 -11.66
N PRO A 29 5.31 -3.25 -11.02
CA PRO A 29 6.62 -3.88 -11.09
C PRO A 29 6.46 -5.25 -10.45
N LYS A 30 6.18 -6.26 -11.28
CA LYS A 30 6.42 -7.66 -11.00
C LYS A 30 7.90 -7.69 -10.71
N ARG A 31 8.22 -7.57 -9.42
CA ARG A 31 9.55 -7.81 -8.88
C ARG A 31 10.04 -9.06 -9.60
N PRO A 32 11.27 -9.05 -10.16
CA PRO A 32 11.79 -10.24 -10.82
C PRO A 32 11.51 -11.41 -9.88
N ASN A 33 10.79 -12.40 -10.40
CA ASN A 33 10.54 -13.65 -9.70
C ASN A 33 11.93 -14.28 -9.51
N CYS A 34 12.60 -13.89 -8.43
CA CYS A 34 13.82 -14.55 -7.99
C CYS A 34 13.33 -15.85 -7.38
N ASP A 35 13.42 -16.90 -8.19
CA ASP A 35 13.28 -18.28 -7.79
C ASP A 35 13.99 -18.53 -6.44
N GLU A 36 13.37 -19.35 -5.59
CA GLU A 36 13.78 -19.75 -4.23
C GLU A 36 13.39 -18.84 -3.03
N SER A 37 12.29 -18.09 -3.08
CA SER A 37 11.74 -17.46 -1.85
C SER A 37 10.84 -18.42 -1.06
N VAL A 38 11.39 -18.99 0.03
CA VAL A 38 10.63 -19.85 0.95
C VAL A 38 9.68 -19.01 1.79
N HIS A 39 8.43 -19.46 1.87
CA HIS A 39 7.41 -18.83 2.71
C HIS A 39 7.11 -19.71 3.91
N LEU A 40 7.24 -19.14 5.10
CA LEU A 40 6.90 -19.79 6.36
C LEU A 40 5.65 -19.14 6.96
N LYS A 41 4.67 -19.96 7.36
CA LYS A 41 3.52 -19.54 8.17
C LYS A 41 3.60 -20.19 9.55
N VAL A 42 3.54 -19.39 10.59
CA VAL A 42 3.60 -19.84 11.99
C VAL A 42 2.34 -19.37 12.71
N LEU A 43 1.70 -20.27 13.46
CA LEU A 43 0.60 -19.90 14.35
C LEU A 43 1.15 -19.31 15.63
N ILE A 44 0.60 -18.18 16.05
CA ILE A 44 1.02 -17.47 17.26
C ILE A 44 -0.23 -17.19 18.10
N PRO A 45 -0.24 -17.49 19.41
CA PRO A 45 -1.32 -17.08 20.30
C PRO A 45 -1.50 -15.55 20.27
N SER A 46 -2.74 -15.06 20.23
CA SER A 46 -3.03 -13.63 20.13
C SER A 46 -2.37 -12.81 21.26
N ILE A 47 -2.31 -13.39 22.47
CA ILE A 47 -1.66 -12.77 23.63
C ILE A 47 -0.14 -12.55 23.44
N ALA A 48 0.51 -13.34 22.59
CA ALA A 48 1.96 -13.29 22.35
C ALA A 48 2.34 -12.41 21.15
N ALA A 49 1.38 -12.06 20.29
CA ALA A 49 1.63 -11.25 19.09
C ALA A 49 2.26 -9.89 19.42
N GLY A 50 1.81 -9.24 20.51
CA GLY A 50 2.36 -7.96 20.95
C GLY A 50 3.86 -8.02 21.31
N ALA A 51 4.32 -9.13 21.88
CA ALA A 51 5.73 -9.34 22.20
C ALA A 51 6.60 -9.52 20.94
N VAL A 52 6.06 -10.19 19.90
CA VAL A 52 6.74 -10.36 18.61
C VAL A 52 6.83 -9.03 17.84
N ILE A 53 5.76 -8.22 17.87
CA ILE A 53 5.73 -6.90 17.22
C ILE A 53 6.67 -5.94 17.96
N GLY A 54 6.60 -5.92 19.29
CA GLY A 54 7.33 -4.98 20.14
C GLY A 54 6.73 -3.58 20.14
N LYS A 55 7.20 -2.73 21.05
CA LYS A 55 6.75 -1.33 21.14
C LYS A 55 7.08 -0.60 19.84
N ALA A 56 6.10 0.07 19.25
CA ALA A 56 6.24 0.77 17.96
C ALA A 56 6.80 -0.09 16.81
N GLY A 57 6.69 -1.43 16.88
CA GLY A 57 7.22 -2.33 15.87
C GLY A 57 8.73 -2.54 15.92
N GLU A 58 9.41 -2.16 17.01
CA GLU A 58 10.87 -2.24 17.13
C GLU A 58 11.39 -3.68 16.98
N ALA A 59 10.75 -4.64 17.67
CA ALA A 59 11.21 -6.03 17.68
C ALA A 59 11.06 -6.70 16.30
N ILE A 60 9.88 -6.57 15.68
CA ILE A 60 9.65 -7.11 14.33
C ILE A 60 10.49 -6.38 13.26
N GLY A 61 10.76 -5.08 13.44
CA GLY A 61 11.65 -4.31 12.58
C GLY A 61 13.09 -4.83 12.64
N LYS A 62 13.58 -5.10 13.86
CA LYS A 62 14.89 -5.71 14.06
C LYS A 62 14.98 -7.11 13.45
N ILE A 63 13.98 -7.97 13.67
CA ILE A 63 13.94 -9.32 13.06
C ILE A 63 14.06 -9.23 11.53
N GLN A 64 13.29 -8.36 10.89
CA GLN A 64 13.33 -8.18 9.44
C GLN A 64 14.70 -7.68 8.95
N LYS A 65 15.30 -6.71 9.66
CA LYS A 65 16.62 -6.17 9.33
C LYS A 65 17.73 -7.21 9.47
N ASP A 66 17.75 -7.93 10.59
CA ASP A 66 18.82 -8.87 10.94
C ASP A 66 18.77 -10.13 10.06
N THR A 67 17.57 -10.56 9.67
CA THR A 67 17.38 -11.77 8.84
C THR A 67 17.24 -11.47 7.35
N ASN A 68 17.14 -10.20 6.97
CA ASN A 68 16.78 -9.75 5.61
C ASN A 68 15.50 -10.43 5.09
N THR A 69 14.53 -10.66 5.98
CA THR A 69 13.23 -11.27 5.64
C THR A 69 12.10 -10.26 5.69
N LYS A 70 11.00 -10.61 5.02
CA LYS A 70 9.74 -9.86 5.11
C LYS A 70 8.80 -10.58 6.07
N VAL A 71 8.48 -9.94 7.19
CA VAL A 71 7.59 -10.50 8.21
C VAL A 71 6.27 -9.74 8.19
N LYS A 72 5.16 -10.48 8.23
CA LYS A 72 3.80 -9.94 8.37
C LYS A 72 3.06 -10.72 9.44
N ILE A 73 2.25 -10.01 10.22
CA ILE A 73 1.35 -10.57 11.21
C ILE A 73 -0.08 -10.33 10.72
N SER A 74 -0.95 -11.34 10.85
CA SER A 74 -2.38 -11.21 10.56
C SER A 74 -3.01 -10.15 11.46
N LYS A 75 -4.14 -9.58 11.04
CA LYS A 75 -4.90 -8.67 11.90
C LYS A 75 -5.40 -9.40 13.15
N GLN A 76 -5.73 -8.65 14.20
CA GLN A 76 -6.15 -9.20 15.48
C GLN A 76 -7.35 -10.16 15.37
N ASP A 77 -8.27 -9.89 14.45
CA ASP A 77 -9.48 -10.69 14.22
C ASP A 77 -9.36 -11.62 12.99
N GLU A 78 -8.15 -11.75 12.42
CA GLU A 78 -7.86 -12.59 11.26
C GLU A 78 -7.17 -13.88 11.72
N PHE A 79 -7.98 -14.87 12.08
CA PHE A 79 -7.52 -16.17 12.52
C PHE A 79 -7.22 -17.11 11.36
N TYR A 80 -6.33 -18.06 11.61
CA TYR A 80 -6.09 -19.12 10.65
C TYR A 80 -7.34 -20.01 10.55
N PRO A 81 -7.82 -20.35 9.33
CA PRO A 81 -9.04 -21.14 9.17
C PRO A 81 -9.00 -22.47 9.93
N GLY A 82 -10.14 -22.86 10.50
CA GLY A 82 -10.29 -24.15 11.21
C GLY A 82 -9.81 -24.15 12.67
N GLN A 83 -9.60 -22.96 13.26
CA GLN A 83 -9.41 -22.75 14.70
C GLN A 83 -10.68 -22.19 15.34
#